data_AF-A0A7Y0LVV4-F1
#
_entry.id   AF-A0A7Y0LVV4-F1
#
_cell.length_a   1.000
_cell.length_b   1.000
_cell.length_c   1.000
_cell.angle_alpha   90.00
_cell.angle_beta   90.00
_cell.angle_gamma   90.00
#
_symmetry.space_group_name_H-M   'P 1'
#
loop_
_entity.id
_entity.type
_entity.pdbx_description
1 polymer ?
#
loop_
_entity_poly.entity_id
_entity_poly.type
_entity_poly.pdbx_seq_one_letter_code
_entity_poly.pdbx_strand_id
1 'polypeptide(L)'
;MRTAPFSQRWVRPNAQCPVCGAAVYFYSNEHGSRVFFDEMGPPWPKHPCTLRQPSPASTTATRRTAPGLYTFADGRRQLSQARRDDRLYNDAAAYRQTNGEAWVVLDRWVDDGVTLLKLHRTYDRRPPQIWRALDPVDVTSGSIVFMWSGLLSYVDAATLEVTTVRMQFVRSQPRAPLSARLRAVIRREPPALT
;
A
#
# COMPACT_ATOMS: atom_id res chain seq x y z
N MET A 1 -10.66 -2.29 -30.90
CA MET A 1 -10.62 -3.01 -29.61
C MET A 1 -10.39 -1.97 -28.52
N ARG A 2 -11.33 -1.77 -27.57
CA ARG A 2 -11.15 -0.80 -26.48
C ARG A 2 -10.31 -1.46 -25.38
N THR A 3 -9.12 -0.94 -25.16
CA THR A 3 -8.23 -1.32 -24.04
C THR A 3 -8.96 -1.08 -22.73
N ALA A 4 -8.90 -2.03 -21.78
CA ALA A 4 -9.49 -1.83 -20.46
C ALA A 4 -8.85 -0.60 -19.78
N PRO A 5 -9.66 0.26 -19.12
CA PRO A 5 -9.16 1.45 -18.43
C PRO A 5 -8.13 1.08 -17.36
N PHE A 6 -7.18 1.98 -17.10
CA PHE A 6 -5.97 1.71 -16.29
C PHE A 6 -6.30 1.05 -14.94
N SER A 7 -7.32 1.57 -14.27
CA SER A 7 -7.79 1.07 -12.97
C SER A 7 -8.24 -0.40 -12.98
N GLN A 8 -8.85 -0.88 -14.07
CA GLN A 8 -9.37 -2.26 -14.17
C GLN A 8 -8.25 -3.32 -14.19
N ARG A 9 -6.99 -2.90 -14.36
CA ARG A 9 -5.84 -3.80 -14.28
C ARG A 9 -5.44 -4.15 -12.85
N TRP A 10 -5.84 -3.31 -11.88
CA TRP A 10 -5.42 -3.41 -10.48
C TRP A 10 -6.59 -3.58 -9.52
N VAL A 11 -7.72 -2.96 -9.83
CA VAL A 11 -8.92 -2.93 -9.00
C VAL A 11 -10.11 -3.36 -9.84
N ARG A 12 -10.91 -4.31 -9.34
CA ARG A 12 -12.16 -4.67 -10.01
C ARG A 12 -13.23 -3.63 -9.66
N PRO A 13 -14.04 -3.16 -10.63
CA PRO A 13 -15.21 -2.35 -10.34
C PRO A 13 -16.08 -3.02 -9.28
N ASN A 14 -16.48 -2.28 -8.24
CA ASN A 14 -17.24 -2.80 -7.10
C ASN A 14 -18.74 -2.51 -7.19
N ALA A 15 -19.20 -1.84 -8.26
CA ALA A 15 -20.60 -1.53 -8.48
C ALA A 15 -20.97 -1.52 -9.96
N GLN A 16 -22.28 -1.56 -10.22
CA GLN A 16 -22.86 -1.24 -11.52
C GLN A 16 -23.56 0.11 -11.42
N CYS A 17 -23.48 0.90 -12.47
CA CYS A 17 -24.18 2.17 -12.57
C CYS A 17 -25.70 1.88 -12.55
N PRO A 18 -26.47 2.46 -11.62
CA PRO A 18 -27.91 2.21 -11.54
C PRO A 18 -28.69 2.81 -12.73
N VAL A 19 -28.06 3.67 -13.54
CA VAL A 19 -28.68 4.32 -14.69
C VAL A 19 -28.39 3.57 -15.99
N CYS A 20 -27.11 3.25 -16.25
CA CYS A 20 -26.69 2.66 -17.53
C CYS A 20 -26.19 1.21 -17.45
N GLY A 21 -26.09 0.63 -16.24
CA GLY A 21 -25.60 -0.72 -16.01
C GLY A 21 -24.08 -0.91 -16.18
N ALA A 22 -23.33 0.13 -16.52
CA ALA A 22 -21.88 0.04 -16.69
C ALA A 22 -21.17 -0.36 -15.39
N ALA A 23 -20.10 -1.15 -15.49
CA ALA A 23 -19.24 -1.47 -14.36
C ALA A 23 -18.45 -0.22 -13.93
N VAL A 24 -18.61 0.19 -12.67
CA VAL A 24 -18.07 1.45 -12.12
C VAL A 24 -17.45 1.25 -10.73
N TYR A 25 -16.64 2.21 -10.31
CA TYR A 25 -16.13 2.28 -8.93
C TYR A 25 -17.05 3.14 -8.07
N PHE A 26 -17.31 2.71 -6.85
CA PHE A 26 -18.20 3.36 -5.90
C PHE A 26 -17.52 3.59 -4.55
N TYR A 27 -17.68 4.80 -4.03
CA TYR A 27 -17.27 5.19 -2.69
C TYR A 27 -18.47 5.73 -1.90
N SER A 28 -18.56 5.36 -0.63
CA SER A 28 -19.48 5.95 0.34
C SER A 28 -18.86 6.05 1.72
N ASN A 29 -19.21 7.10 2.48
CA ASN A 29 -18.84 7.25 3.89
C ASN A 29 -20.05 7.12 4.82
N GLU A 30 -19.79 7.09 6.12
CA GLU A 30 -20.81 7.01 7.18
C GLU A 30 -21.70 8.26 7.26
N HIS A 31 -21.20 9.42 6.83
CA HIS A 31 -21.96 10.66 6.74
C HIS A 31 -22.87 10.74 5.49
N GLY A 32 -22.99 9.66 4.72
CA GLY A 32 -23.93 9.56 3.60
C GLY A 32 -23.45 10.15 2.27
N SER A 33 -22.19 10.62 2.19
CA SER A 33 -21.57 11.00 0.91
C SER A 33 -21.41 9.79 0.02
N ARG A 34 -21.71 9.93 -1.28
CA ARG A 34 -21.64 8.86 -2.27
C ARG A 34 -21.16 9.39 -3.60
N VAL A 35 -20.33 8.63 -4.30
CA VAL A 35 -19.83 9.01 -5.63
C VAL A 35 -19.49 7.77 -6.44
N PHE A 36 -19.76 7.85 -7.74
CA PHE A 36 -19.39 6.84 -8.73
C PHE A 36 -18.32 7.41 -9.66
N PHE A 37 -17.33 6.59 -10.02
CA PHE A 37 -16.24 6.94 -10.90
C PHE A 37 -16.05 5.90 -12.00
N ASP A 38 -15.60 6.35 -13.17
CA ASP A 38 -15.20 5.47 -14.27
C ASP A 38 -13.81 4.88 -14.05
N GLU A 39 -12.93 5.60 -13.36
CA GLU A 39 -11.55 5.18 -13.12
C GLU A 39 -11.05 5.49 -11.70
N MET A 40 -10.26 4.57 -11.14
CA MET A 40 -9.49 4.77 -9.91
C MET A 40 -8.11 5.35 -10.24
N GLY A 41 -7.89 6.61 -9.86
CA GLY A 41 -6.67 7.38 -10.01
C GLY A 41 -7.00 8.85 -10.34
N PRO A 42 -6.17 9.83 -9.97
CA PRO A 42 -6.31 11.20 -10.47
C PRO A 42 -6.39 11.17 -12.02
N PRO A 43 -7.34 11.87 -12.67
CA PRO A 43 -8.19 12.97 -12.18
C PRO A 43 -9.51 12.57 -11.49
N TRP A 44 -9.72 11.29 -11.16
CA TRP A 44 -10.94 10.74 -10.55
C TRP A 44 -12.21 11.08 -11.36
N PRO A 45 -12.30 10.64 -12.62
CA PRO A 45 -13.41 10.98 -13.49
C PRO A 45 -14.73 10.43 -12.92
N LYS A 46 -15.58 11.33 -12.44
CA LYS A 46 -16.92 11.00 -11.93
C LYS A 46 -17.79 10.49 -13.07
N HIS A 47 -18.56 9.44 -12.79
CA HIS A 47 -19.37 8.79 -13.82
C HIS A 47 -20.54 9.70 -14.24
N PRO A 48 -20.68 10.03 -15.54
CA PRO A 48 -21.59 11.07 -16.02
C PRO A 48 -23.06 10.81 -15.71
N CYS A 49 -23.49 9.54 -15.67
CA CYS A 49 -24.88 9.21 -15.32
C CYS A 49 -25.27 9.60 -13.88
N THR A 50 -24.30 9.92 -13.03
CA THR A 50 -24.52 10.28 -11.63
C THR A 50 -24.16 11.74 -11.32
N LEU A 51 -23.79 12.51 -12.36
CA LEU A 51 -23.33 13.90 -12.22
C LEU A 51 -24.46 14.94 -12.02
N ARG A 52 -25.73 14.60 -12.31
CA ARG A 52 -27.00 15.19 -11.78
C ARG A 52 -28.20 14.81 -12.67
N GLN A 53 -29.19 14.13 -12.10
CA GLN A 53 -30.58 14.60 -12.03
C GLN A 53 -31.23 14.05 -10.74
N PRO A 54 -32.10 14.81 -10.04
CA PRO A 54 -32.77 14.36 -8.82
C PRO A 54 -33.93 13.42 -9.19
N SER A 55 -33.82 12.13 -8.86
CA SER A 55 -34.92 11.16 -8.98
C SER A 55 -34.83 10.11 -7.85
N PRO A 56 -35.98 9.60 -7.38
CA PRO A 56 -36.19 9.25 -5.98
C PRO A 56 -35.47 7.97 -5.56
N ALA A 57 -35.17 7.90 -4.27
CA ALA A 57 -34.45 6.82 -3.60
C ALA A 57 -34.91 5.43 -4.07
N SER A 58 -34.02 4.73 -4.79
CA SER A 58 -34.17 3.29 -5.02
C SER A 58 -33.62 2.53 -3.81
N THR A 59 -34.56 2.11 -2.97
CA THR A 59 -34.37 1.25 -1.80
C THR A 59 -34.02 -0.17 -2.24
N THR A 60 -32.80 -0.41 -2.69
CA THR A 60 -32.28 -1.78 -2.79
C THR A 60 -30.87 -1.82 -2.19
N ALA A 61 -30.83 -1.94 -0.87
CA ALA A 61 -29.64 -2.19 -0.09
C ALA A 61 -29.19 -3.64 -0.29
N THR A 62 -28.52 -3.93 -1.41
CA THR A 62 -27.67 -5.14 -1.47
C THR A 62 -26.40 -4.82 -0.69
N ARG A 63 -26.10 -5.63 0.35
CA ARG A 63 -24.86 -5.58 1.13
C ARG A 63 -23.65 -5.38 0.22
N ARG A 64 -22.98 -4.23 0.30
CA ARG A 64 -21.76 -3.94 -0.45
C ARG A 64 -20.64 -3.71 0.57
N THR A 65 -19.73 -4.67 0.64
CA THR A 65 -18.58 -4.66 1.55
C THR A 65 -17.44 -3.84 0.95
N ALA A 66 -16.66 -3.19 1.82
CA ALA A 66 -15.47 -2.44 1.43
C ALA A 66 -14.47 -3.32 0.66
N PRO A 67 -13.69 -2.76 -0.29
CA PRO A 67 -12.63 -3.50 -0.96
C PRO A 67 -11.61 -4.02 0.07
N GLY A 68 -11.38 -5.33 0.06
CA GLY A 68 -10.31 -5.91 0.89
C GLY A 68 -8.94 -5.50 0.37
N LEU A 69 -8.02 -5.18 1.28
CA LEU A 69 -6.61 -4.98 0.95
C LEU A 69 -6.02 -6.29 0.40
N TYR A 70 -5.19 -6.18 -0.65
CA TYR A 70 -4.41 -7.32 -1.11
C TYR A 70 -3.41 -7.76 -0.04
N THR A 71 -3.13 -9.06 0.03
CA THR A 71 -2.01 -9.55 0.82
C THR A 71 -0.69 -9.00 0.27
N PHE A 72 0.35 -8.92 1.10
CA PHE A 72 1.66 -8.44 0.69
C PHE A 72 2.24 -9.20 -0.52
N ALA A 73 1.98 -10.52 -0.60
CA ALA A 73 2.42 -11.36 -1.71
C ALA A 73 1.68 -11.04 -3.02
N ASP A 74 0.37 -10.77 -2.93
CA ASP A 74 -0.44 -10.38 -4.09
C ASP A 74 -0.09 -8.97 -4.57
N GLY A 75 0.13 -8.03 -3.64
CA GLY A 75 0.62 -6.69 -3.95
C GLY A 75 1.96 -6.72 -4.69
N ARG A 76 2.91 -7.54 -4.24
CA ARG A 76 4.22 -7.73 -4.93
C ARG A 76 4.07 -8.30 -6.34
N ARG A 77 3.17 -9.27 -6.55
CA ARG A 77 2.93 -9.84 -7.88
C ARG A 77 2.37 -8.79 -8.84
N GLN A 78 1.36 -8.04 -8.41
CA GLN A 78 0.74 -7.01 -9.25
C GLN A 78 1.70 -5.88 -9.61
N LEU A 79 2.48 -5.37 -8.64
CA LEU A 79 3.54 -4.38 -8.90
C LEU A 79 4.60 -4.88 -9.90
N SER A 80 4.91 -6.17 -9.89
CA SER A 80 5.88 -6.75 -10.83
C SER A 80 5.34 -6.93 -12.25
N GLN A 81 4.03 -7.13 -12.40
CA GLN A 81 3.37 -7.25 -13.72
C GLN A 81 3.24 -5.89 -14.39
N ALA A 82 2.84 -4.86 -13.65
CA ALA A 82 2.73 -3.50 -14.17
C ALA A 82 4.04 -2.94 -14.75
N ARG A 83 5.19 -3.33 -14.17
CA ARG A 83 6.51 -2.95 -14.68
C ARG A 83 6.84 -3.52 -16.07
N ARG A 84 6.21 -4.62 -16.48
CA ARG A 84 6.42 -5.17 -17.83
C ARG A 84 5.63 -4.37 -18.87
N ASP A 85 4.48 -3.85 -18.46
CA ASP A 85 3.60 -3.05 -19.31
C ASP A 85 4.07 -1.58 -19.40
N ASP A 86 4.78 -1.07 -18.38
CA ASP A 86 5.38 0.28 -18.34
C ASP A 86 6.44 0.55 -19.42
N ARG A 87 6.93 -0.46 -20.16
CA ARG A 87 7.80 -0.22 -21.34
C ARG A 87 7.06 0.47 -22.49
N LEU A 88 5.74 0.58 -22.42
CA LEU A 88 4.87 1.23 -23.42
C LEU A 88 4.43 2.66 -23.06
N TYR A 89 4.73 3.18 -21.87
CA TYR A 89 4.28 4.52 -21.47
C TYR A 89 5.38 5.30 -20.72
N ASN A 90 5.84 6.39 -21.34
CA ASN A 90 6.96 7.22 -20.89
C ASN A 90 6.73 8.01 -19.58
N ASP A 91 5.59 7.87 -18.88
CA ASP A 91 5.31 8.60 -17.63
C ASP A 91 5.83 7.92 -16.35
N ALA A 92 6.35 6.69 -16.43
CA ALA A 92 7.03 6.06 -15.29
C ALA A 92 8.30 6.84 -14.85
N ALA A 93 8.82 7.74 -15.69
CA ALA A 93 9.88 8.68 -15.33
C ALA A 93 9.39 9.83 -14.44
N ALA A 94 8.14 10.29 -14.61
CA ALA A 94 7.56 11.37 -13.82
C ALA A 94 7.33 10.98 -12.35
N TYR A 95 7.00 9.71 -12.08
CA TYR A 95 6.89 9.18 -10.71
C TYR A 95 8.24 8.79 -10.07
N ARG A 96 9.31 8.66 -10.86
CA ARG A 96 10.62 8.18 -10.37
C ARG A 96 11.50 9.26 -9.76
N GLN A 97 11.25 10.54 -10.03
CA GLN A 97 12.24 11.59 -9.79
C GLN A 97 11.90 12.56 -8.64
N THR A 98 10.69 12.55 -8.07
CA THR A 98 10.27 13.61 -7.13
C THR A 98 9.78 13.17 -5.76
N ASN A 99 9.35 11.93 -5.53
CA ASN A 99 8.69 11.54 -4.28
C ASN A 99 9.30 10.28 -3.64
N GLY A 100 9.38 10.27 -2.30
CA GLY A 100 10.12 9.30 -1.49
C GLY A 100 10.01 7.83 -1.89
N GLU A 101 11.08 7.09 -1.66
CA GLU A 101 11.14 5.66 -1.89
C GLU A 101 10.17 4.92 -0.96
N ALA A 102 9.34 4.02 -1.49
CA ALA A 102 8.44 3.20 -0.66
C ALA A 102 9.17 1.99 -0.05
N TRP A 103 9.01 1.80 1.25
CA TRP A 103 9.58 0.70 2.03
C TRP A 103 8.51 0.01 2.86
N VAL A 104 8.78 -1.24 3.20
CA VAL A 104 7.99 -2.00 4.18
C VAL A 104 8.83 -2.22 5.42
N VAL A 105 8.23 -1.97 6.58
CA VAL A 105 8.79 -2.33 7.88
C VAL A 105 8.69 -3.84 8.03
N LEU A 106 9.83 -4.53 8.01
CA LEU A 106 9.88 -5.97 8.26
C LEU A 106 9.94 -6.28 9.75
N ASP A 107 10.62 -5.43 10.51
CA ASP A 107 10.82 -5.59 11.94
C ASP A 107 11.14 -4.26 12.61
N ARG A 108 10.80 -4.14 13.90
CA ARG A 108 11.08 -2.99 14.77
C ARG A 108 11.54 -3.51 16.13
N TRP A 109 12.68 -3.03 16.60
CA TRP A 109 13.17 -3.35 17.94
C TRP A 109 13.90 -2.15 18.55
N VAL A 110 14.12 -2.22 19.87
CA VAL A 110 14.90 -1.24 20.61
C VAL A 110 16.21 -1.90 21.04
N ASP A 111 17.32 -1.21 20.82
CA ASP A 111 18.67 -1.64 21.17
C ASP A 111 19.37 -0.46 21.84
N ASP A 112 19.84 -0.60 23.08
CA ASP A 112 20.40 0.48 23.90
C ASP A 112 19.55 1.78 23.92
N GLY A 113 18.23 1.63 24.05
CA GLY A 113 17.29 2.76 24.06
C GLY A 113 17.07 3.43 22.69
N VAL A 114 17.69 2.92 21.63
CA VAL A 114 17.56 3.41 20.26
C VAL A 114 16.58 2.53 19.49
N THR A 115 15.62 3.15 18.79
CA THR A 115 14.71 2.40 17.91
C THR A 115 15.38 2.09 16.58
N LEU A 116 15.41 0.81 16.23
CA LEU A 116 15.92 0.29 14.96
C LEU A 116 14.79 -0.32 14.13
N LEU A 117 14.81 -0.02 12.83
CA LEU A 117 13.87 -0.53 11.85
C LEU A 117 14.59 -1.35 10.80
N LYS A 118 14.07 -2.54 10.51
CA LYS A 118 14.48 -3.32 9.35
C LYS A 118 13.54 -3.02 8.20
N LEU A 119 14.02 -2.28 7.21
CA LEU A 119 13.23 -1.81 6.08
C LEU A 119 13.61 -2.59 4.81
N HIS A 120 12.62 -2.84 3.96
CA HIS A 120 12.86 -3.41 2.65
C HIS A 120 12.11 -2.62 1.58
N ARG A 121 12.82 -2.18 0.55
CA ARG A 121 12.22 -1.46 -0.59
C ARG A 121 11.16 -2.34 -1.23
N THR A 122 10.01 -1.75 -1.55
CA THR A 122 8.88 -2.51 -2.10
C THR A 122 9.16 -3.03 -3.51
N TYR A 123 10.07 -2.36 -4.23
CA TYR A 123 10.16 -2.44 -5.68
C TYR A 123 11.51 -2.94 -6.22
N ASP A 124 12.51 -3.19 -5.36
CA ASP A 124 13.75 -3.82 -5.79
C ASP A 124 14.04 -5.12 -5.02
N ARG A 125 15.13 -5.79 -5.42
CA ARG A 125 15.58 -7.04 -4.80
C ARG A 125 16.78 -6.83 -3.89
N ARG A 126 17.06 -5.57 -3.51
CA ARG A 126 18.18 -5.29 -2.61
C ARG A 126 17.90 -5.92 -1.24
N PRO A 127 18.96 -6.32 -0.52
CA PRO A 127 18.77 -6.84 0.83
C PRO A 127 18.07 -5.79 1.71
N PRO A 128 17.26 -6.23 2.70
CA PRO A 128 16.72 -5.34 3.72
C PRO A 128 17.83 -4.54 4.39
N GLN A 129 17.51 -3.32 4.79
CA GLN A 129 18.43 -2.40 5.44
C GLN A 129 17.98 -2.13 6.87
N ILE A 130 18.95 -1.92 7.77
CA ILE A 130 18.71 -1.50 9.14
C ILE A 130 18.92 0.00 9.21
N TRP A 131 17.91 0.69 9.72
CA TRP A 131 17.86 2.12 9.91
C TRP A 131 17.61 2.43 11.38
N ARG A 132 18.27 3.47 11.88
CA ARG A 132 18.09 4.01 13.22
C ARG A 132 17.16 5.20 13.16
N ALA A 133 16.10 5.19 13.97
CA ALA A 133 15.26 6.36 14.16
C ALA A 133 15.93 7.30 15.18
N LEU A 134 15.99 8.58 14.84
CA LEU A 134 16.53 9.63 15.71
C LEU A 134 15.44 10.31 16.55
N ASP A 135 14.18 10.16 16.14
CA ASP A 135 13.00 10.64 16.86
C ASP A 135 12.06 9.44 17.13
N PRO A 136 11.12 9.52 18.09
CA PRO A 136 10.18 8.45 18.37
C PRO A 136 9.39 8.03 17.11
N VAL A 137 9.29 6.72 16.88
CA VAL A 137 8.58 6.15 15.74
C VAL A 137 7.66 5.03 16.18
N ASP A 138 6.38 5.16 15.86
CA ASP A 138 5.35 4.18 16.17
C ASP A 138 4.82 3.52 14.90
N VAL A 139 5.63 2.60 14.37
CA VAL A 139 5.30 1.80 13.19
C VAL A 139 5.34 0.32 13.53
N THR A 140 4.42 -0.44 12.96
CA THR A 140 4.36 -1.90 13.12
C THR A 140 4.97 -2.63 11.92
N SER A 141 5.38 -3.87 12.13
CA SER A 141 5.77 -4.75 11.03
C SER A 141 4.63 -4.91 10.02
N GLY A 142 4.95 -4.76 8.73
CA GLY A 142 3.99 -4.74 7.63
C GLY A 142 3.59 -3.33 7.17
N SER A 143 3.83 -2.29 7.98
CA SER A 143 3.52 -0.91 7.58
C SER A 143 4.33 -0.49 6.36
N ILE A 144 3.68 0.28 5.47
CA ILE A 144 4.33 0.94 4.34
C ILE A 144 4.74 2.34 4.81
N VAL A 145 6.00 2.68 4.57
CA VAL A 145 6.59 3.98 4.90
C VAL A 145 7.30 4.54 3.68
N PHE A 146 7.48 5.85 3.65
CA PHE A 146 8.15 6.54 2.56
C PHE A 146 9.42 7.19 3.06
N MET A 147 10.54 6.97 2.37
CA MET A 147 11.86 7.44 2.76
C MET A 147 12.40 8.41 1.72
N TRP A 148 12.81 9.60 2.18
CA TRP A 148 13.41 10.62 1.32
C TRP A 148 14.53 11.34 2.07
N SER A 149 15.76 11.30 1.54
CA SER A 149 16.91 12.02 2.09
C SER A 149 17.15 11.80 3.60
N GLY A 150 16.93 10.57 4.08
CA GLY A 150 17.07 10.24 5.51
C GLY A 150 15.87 10.64 6.37
N LEU A 151 14.76 11.07 5.79
CA LEU A 151 13.48 11.26 6.47
C LEU A 151 12.56 10.09 6.15
N LEU A 152 11.93 9.51 7.17
CA LEU A 152 10.89 8.51 7.05
C LEU A 152 9.54 9.16 7.38
N SER A 153 8.63 9.12 6.41
CA SER A 153 7.26 9.58 6.55
C SER A 153 6.31 8.37 6.61
N TYR A 154 5.35 8.42 7.53
CA TYR A 154 4.32 7.42 7.73
C TYR A 154 3.02 8.06 8.23
N VAL A 155 1.92 7.35 8.12
CA VAL A 155 0.64 7.75 8.74
C VAL A 155 0.59 7.11 10.12
N ASP A 156 0.50 7.93 11.16
CA ASP A 156 0.27 7.48 12.52
C ASP A 156 -1.14 6.88 12.62
N ALA A 157 -1.26 5.65 13.11
CA ALA A 157 -2.54 4.96 13.12
C ALA A 157 -3.49 5.45 14.23
N ALA A 158 -2.97 6.09 15.27
CA ALA A 158 -3.75 6.65 16.37
C ALA A 158 -4.29 8.04 16.04
N THR A 159 -3.47 8.89 15.42
CA THR A 159 -3.86 10.27 15.08
C THR A 159 -4.34 10.45 13.65
N LEU A 160 -4.06 9.48 12.76
CA LEU A 160 -4.28 9.57 11.31
C LEU A 160 -3.52 10.72 10.64
N GLU A 161 -2.50 11.25 11.29
CA GLU A 161 -1.66 12.33 10.77
C GLU A 161 -0.42 11.77 10.08
N VAL A 162 0.13 12.56 9.14
CA VAL A 162 1.41 12.23 8.52
C VAL A 162 2.53 12.68 9.45
N THR A 163 3.27 11.71 9.98
CA THR A 163 4.44 11.94 10.83
C THR A 163 5.71 11.75 10.02
N THR A 164 6.72 12.59 10.28
CA THR A 164 8.05 12.46 9.68
C THR A 164 9.11 12.34 10.76
N VAL A 165 9.99 11.35 10.61
CA VAL A 165 11.04 11.00 11.57
C VAL A 165 12.38 10.98 10.85
N ARG A 166 13.43 11.51 11.49
CA ARG A 166 14.78 11.42 10.95
C ARG A 166 15.35 10.01 11.14
N MET A 167 15.98 9.51 10.10
CA MET A 167 16.57 8.19 10.03
C MET A 167 18.05 8.27 9.69
N GLN A 168 18.83 7.42 10.34
CA GLN A 168 20.24 7.21 10.05
C GLN A 168 20.44 5.78 9.52
N PHE A 169 21.06 5.63 8.35
CA PHE A 169 21.40 4.32 7.83
C PHE A 169 22.45 3.65 8.73
N VAL A 170 22.22 2.39 9.11
CA VAL A 170 23.17 1.61 9.92
C VAL A 170 23.92 0.63 9.03
N ARG A 171 23.20 -0.30 8.38
CA ARG A 171 23.81 -1.33 7.53
C ARG A 171 22.80 -2.03 6.62
N SER A 172 23.29 -2.65 5.56
CA SER A 172 22.51 -3.64 4.81
C SER A 172 22.56 -4.99 5.53
N GLN A 173 21.43 -5.69 5.64
CA GLN A 173 21.37 -7.04 6.18
C GLN A 173 21.18 -8.05 5.04
N PRO A 174 22.25 -8.70 4.57
CA PRO A 174 22.13 -9.71 3.52
C PRO A 174 21.15 -10.80 3.95
N ARG A 175 20.43 -11.37 2.97
CA ARG A 175 19.57 -12.51 3.25
C ARG A 175 20.43 -13.64 3.81
N ALA A 176 20.13 -14.06 5.03
CA ALA A 176 20.75 -15.24 5.60
C ALA A 176 20.56 -16.42 4.62
N PRO A 177 21.61 -17.23 4.39
CA PRO A 177 21.50 -18.42 3.55
C PRO A 177 20.39 -19.33 4.09
N LEU A 178 19.74 -20.08 3.19
CA LEU A 178 18.59 -20.92 3.52
C LEU A 178 18.87 -21.85 4.71
N SER A 179 20.09 -22.39 4.78
CA SER A 179 20.59 -23.23 5.88
C SER A 179 20.57 -22.53 7.24
N ALA A 180 20.97 -21.26 7.32
CA ALA A 180 20.93 -20.48 8.56
C ALA A 180 19.50 -20.16 8.99
N ARG A 181 18.59 -19.92 8.02
CA ARG A 181 17.16 -19.68 8.29
C ARG A 181 16.47 -20.94 8.81
N LEU A 182 16.75 -22.10 8.23
CA LEU A 182 16.20 -23.38 8.70
C LEU A 182 16.70 -23.70 10.11
N ARG A 183 17.98 -23.47 10.42
CA ARG A 183 18.52 -23.65 11.77
C ARG A 183 17.87 -22.72 12.82
N ALA A 184 17.56 -21.48 12.46
CA ALA A 184 16.88 -20.54 13.35
C ALA A 184 15.42 -20.93 13.65
N VAL A 185 14.74 -21.58 12.70
CA VAL A 185 13.39 -22.14 12.91
C VAL A 185 13.46 -23.35 13.85
N ILE A 186 14.46 -24.22 13.66
CA ILE A 186 14.64 -25.43 14.48
C ILE A 186 15.03 -25.10 15.94
N ARG A 187 15.71 -23.97 16.20
CA ARG A 187 16.15 -23.55 17.54
C ARG A 187 15.10 -22.79 18.36
N ARG A 188 13.93 -22.47 17.83
CA ARG A 188 12.82 -21.97 18.65
C ARG A 188 12.20 -23.16 19.38
N GLU A 189 12.82 -23.57 20.49
CA GLU A 189 12.18 -24.49 21.44
C GLU A 189 10.84 -23.86 21.89
N PRO A 190 9.74 -24.62 21.91
CA PRO A 190 8.50 -24.15 22.51
C PRO A 190 8.75 -23.86 24.00
N PRO A 191 8.10 -22.84 24.58
CA PRO A 191 8.21 -22.59 26.01
C PRO A 191 7.77 -23.85 26.77
N ALA A 192 8.58 -24.28 27.72
CA ALA A 192 8.23 -25.35 28.64
C ALA A 192 6.92 -24.96 29.34
N LEU A 193 5.89 -25.79 29.17
CA LEU A 193 4.66 -25.69 29.94
C LEU A 193 5.02 -26.07 31.39
N THR A 194 5.05 -25.09 32.28
CA THR A 194 5.00 -25.28 33.73
C THR A 194 3.69 -24.74 34.26
#